data_AF-A0A6S6I6L4-F1
#
_entry.id   AF-A0A6S6I6L4-F1
#
_cell.length_a   1.000
_cell.length_b   1.000
_cell.length_c   1.000
_cell.angle_alpha   90.00
_cell.angle_beta   90.00
_cell.angle_gamma   90.00
#
_symmetry.space_group_name_H-M   'P 1'
#
loop_
_entity.id
_entity.type
_entity.pdbx_description
1 polymer ?
#
loop_
_entity_poly.entity_id
_entity_poly.type
_entity_poly.pdbx_seq_one_letter_code
_entity_poly.pdbx_strand_id
1 'polypeptide(L)'
;MMYLPMEGYMNIINTLNMILDFLDNKVLFFIKKENVERFFKNSWILAFLIVSFFKPGSILGLVLYKPYTWILTLNSIWQICQALSAVIIVIGFIKVGRFNKFNTVFSFMILGLMISTVLNNNSFIRLIMLVITPISLVLLLDIVRDQDMFDPFVKIMFVYHAFLIILNLVLMVTVKQGLYTDYRGRSDHWIFGNYQQNLNWYVVALATGGILLNKIKNQTKQKRNFICVYTTTIIAMVVSTLMVWSATTLASLFIIAVVLIFTYLRPKSEKVLNGLNALFASIAATFAFAVLKIQYLFSFIIVKVLKKSLDFNDRSQMWDKAIYYFKKKPLFGYGFENPQLTVEKLSKETPHNHYLNTIYVGGLAYLLGTIALAIVSFKEMRQARAHKVTIHTSAVLCGYFVYFIAEAKTNIGVLVLLLGIGYYTHSIISQMNIECE
;
A
#
# COMPACT_ATOMS: atom_id res chain seq x y z
N MET A 1 -39.94 33.67 -17.95
CA MET A 1 -39.39 32.29 -17.87
C MET A 1 -38.81 32.12 -16.48
N MET A 2 -39.55 31.43 -15.62
CA MET A 2 -39.17 31.10 -14.25
C MET A 2 -37.95 30.16 -14.30
N TYR A 3 -36.86 30.55 -13.65
CA TYR A 3 -35.77 29.63 -13.32
C TYR A 3 -36.28 28.67 -12.24
N LEU A 4 -36.61 27.44 -12.65
CA LEU A 4 -36.74 26.33 -11.72
C LEU A 4 -35.35 26.01 -11.15
N PRO A 5 -35.18 25.93 -9.82
CA PRO A 5 -33.96 25.39 -9.25
C PRO A 5 -33.92 23.89 -9.57
N MET A 6 -32.82 23.41 -10.16
CA MET A 6 -32.60 21.98 -10.30
C MET A 6 -32.50 21.37 -8.91
N GLU A 7 -33.59 20.75 -8.46
CA GLU A 7 -33.67 19.91 -7.28
C GLU A 7 -32.65 18.76 -7.36
N GLY A 8 -31.81 18.66 -6.33
CA GLY A 8 -31.83 17.47 -5.49
C GLY A 8 -31.32 16.14 -6.06
N TYR A 9 -30.34 16.10 -6.97
CA TYR A 9 -29.63 14.84 -7.20
C TYR A 9 -28.76 14.51 -5.99
N MET A 10 -29.30 13.67 -5.10
CA MET A 10 -28.58 13.06 -3.99
C MET A 10 -27.44 12.21 -4.56
N ASN A 11 -26.23 12.75 -4.56
CA ASN A 11 -25.04 12.02 -4.99
C ASN A 11 -24.80 10.85 -4.03
N ILE A 12 -24.26 9.73 -4.52
CA ILE A 12 -24.03 8.49 -3.78
C ILE A 12 -23.31 8.67 -2.45
N ILE A 13 -22.42 9.67 -2.36
CA ILE A 13 -21.72 10.05 -1.12
C ILE A 13 -22.72 10.50 -0.05
N ASN A 14 -23.74 11.28 -0.40
CA ASN A 14 -24.77 11.73 0.52
C ASN A 14 -25.59 10.53 1.02
N THR A 15 -25.95 9.62 0.12
CA THR A 15 -26.66 8.37 0.48
C THR A 15 -25.85 7.52 1.46
N LEU A 16 -24.54 7.32 1.19
CA LEU A 16 -23.67 6.58 2.09
C LEU A 16 -23.52 7.26 3.46
N ASN A 17 -23.45 8.59 3.50
CA ASN A 17 -23.39 9.34 4.74
C ASN A 17 -24.71 9.27 5.54
N MET A 18 -25.88 9.25 4.88
CA MET A 18 -27.15 9.00 5.57
C MET A 18 -27.22 7.59 6.17
N ILE A 19 -26.64 6.59 5.51
CA ILE A 19 -26.53 5.24 6.08
C ILE A 19 -25.63 5.25 7.33
N LEU A 20 -24.51 5.98 7.31
CA LEU A 20 -23.68 6.15 8.52
C LEU A 20 -24.47 6.82 9.65
N ASP A 21 -25.18 7.92 9.37
CA ASP A 21 -26.00 8.61 10.37
C ASP A 21 -27.12 7.70 10.92
N PHE A 22 -27.71 6.85 10.06
CA PHE A 22 -28.68 5.84 10.51
C PHE A 22 -28.03 4.83 11.46
N LEU A 23 -26.86 4.28 11.11
CA LEU A 23 -26.14 3.33 11.96
C LEU A 23 -25.74 3.96 13.30
N ASP A 24 -25.27 5.20 13.28
CA ASP A 24 -24.93 5.97 14.47
C ASP A 24 -26.14 6.09 15.42
N ASN A 25 -27.27 6.55 14.88
CA ASN A 25 -28.48 6.84 15.64
C ASN A 25 -29.27 5.59 16.09
N LYS A 26 -29.19 4.48 15.35
CA LYS A 26 -30.00 3.28 15.63
C LYS A 26 -29.21 2.13 16.24
N VAL A 27 -27.96 1.96 15.85
CA VAL A 27 -27.15 0.80 16.29
C VAL A 27 -26.20 1.20 17.41
N LEU A 28 -25.57 2.38 17.32
CA LEU A 28 -24.52 2.78 18.25
C LEU A 28 -24.92 3.93 19.19
N PHE A 29 -26.21 4.24 19.34
CA PHE A 29 -26.70 5.42 20.10
C PHE A 29 -26.16 5.52 21.54
N PHE A 30 -25.82 4.38 22.16
CA PHE A 30 -25.28 4.31 23.51
C PHE A 30 -23.82 4.76 23.62
N ILE A 31 -23.07 4.82 22.52
CA ILE A 31 -21.69 5.32 22.47
C ILE A 31 -21.72 6.82 22.15
N LYS A 32 -21.34 7.66 23.11
CA LYS A 32 -21.31 9.13 22.89
C LYS A 32 -20.20 9.53 21.92
N LYS A 33 -20.51 10.42 20.98
CA LYS A 33 -19.56 10.91 19.98
C LYS A 33 -18.34 11.59 20.62
N GLU A 34 -18.54 12.40 21.67
CA GLU A 34 -17.45 13.11 22.35
C GLU A 34 -16.43 12.14 22.99
N ASN A 35 -16.90 10.99 23.48
CA ASN A 35 -16.02 9.96 24.04
C ASN A 35 -15.14 9.34 22.94
N VAL A 36 -15.71 9.12 21.76
CA VAL A 36 -14.97 8.58 20.60
C VAL A 36 -13.95 9.59 20.10
N GLU A 37 -14.32 10.86 19.99
CA GLU A 37 -13.39 11.94 19.63
C GLU A 37 -12.20 12.02 20.61
N ARG A 38 -12.48 12.00 21.92
CA ARG A 38 -11.44 12.00 22.95
C ARG A 38 -10.55 10.75 22.87
N PHE A 39 -11.13 9.58 22.55
CA PHE A 39 -10.40 8.32 22.39
C PHE A 39 -9.40 8.39 21.23
N PHE A 40 -9.84 8.85 20.06
CA PHE A 40 -8.97 8.93 18.86
C PHE A 40 -7.96 10.09 18.89
N LYS A 41 -8.16 11.10 19.74
CA LYS A 41 -7.16 12.15 20.01
C LYS A 41 -5.96 11.67 20.85
N ASN A 42 -5.98 10.43 21.34
CA ASN A 42 -4.85 9.87 22.08
C ASN A 42 -3.82 9.22 21.13
N SER A 43 -2.58 9.72 21.17
CA SER A 43 -1.48 9.20 20.33
C SER A 43 -1.10 7.74 20.63
N TRP A 44 -1.29 7.27 21.86
CA TRP A 44 -1.00 5.86 22.23
C TRP A 44 -2.02 4.91 21.62
N ILE A 45 -3.30 5.31 21.61
CA ILE A 45 -4.37 4.57 20.94
C ILE A 45 -4.06 4.50 19.45
N LEU A 46 -3.72 5.63 18.84
CA LEU A 46 -3.34 5.68 17.44
C LEU A 46 -2.13 4.78 17.13
N ALA A 47 -1.13 4.75 18.01
CA ALA A 47 0.02 3.87 17.88
C ALA A 47 -0.36 2.39 17.93
N PHE A 48 -1.19 1.99 18.89
CA PHE A 48 -1.70 0.62 18.99
C PHE A 48 -2.46 0.21 17.71
N LEU A 49 -3.36 1.06 17.23
CA LEU A 49 -4.11 0.80 16.00
C LEU A 49 -3.19 0.60 14.80
N ILE A 50 -2.24 1.51 14.59
CA ILE A 50 -1.28 1.43 13.48
C ILE A 50 -0.45 0.16 13.56
N VAL A 51 0.19 -0.11 14.71
CA VAL A 51 1.07 -1.28 14.88
C VAL A 51 0.30 -2.56 14.59
N SER A 52 -0.94 -2.69 15.05
CA SER A 52 -1.73 -3.91 14.84
C SER A 52 -1.95 -4.28 13.36
N PHE A 53 -1.92 -3.32 12.43
CA PHE A 53 -2.10 -3.58 11.00
C PHE A 53 -0.81 -3.91 10.24
N PHE A 54 0.35 -3.59 10.81
CA PHE A 54 1.65 -3.83 10.18
C PHE A 54 2.38 -4.98 10.86
N LYS A 55 1.86 -6.20 10.72
CA LYS A 55 2.50 -7.41 11.26
C LYS A 55 3.80 -7.74 10.52
N PRO A 56 4.95 -7.89 11.19
CA PRO A 56 6.17 -8.41 10.58
C PRO A 56 5.94 -9.78 9.95
N GLY A 57 6.43 -9.97 8.72
CA GLY A 57 6.31 -11.23 7.98
C GLY A 57 7.02 -12.40 8.65
N SER A 58 8.06 -12.13 9.45
CA SER A 58 8.77 -13.14 10.24
C SER A 58 7.88 -13.90 11.20
N ILE A 59 6.91 -13.23 11.84
CA ILE A 59 6.02 -13.84 12.83
C ILE A 59 5.20 -14.94 12.16
N LEU A 60 4.61 -14.64 11.00
CA LEU A 60 3.83 -15.63 10.25
C LEU A 60 4.71 -16.76 9.71
N GLY A 61 5.87 -16.42 9.14
CA GLY A 61 6.77 -17.43 8.59
C GLY A 61 7.31 -18.39 9.64
N LEU A 62 7.74 -17.87 10.79
CA LEU A 62 8.21 -18.70 11.90
C LEU A 62 7.11 -19.63 12.41
N VAL A 63 5.85 -19.19 12.51
CA VAL A 63 4.72 -20.08 12.84
C VAL A 63 4.64 -21.28 11.89
N LEU A 64 4.82 -21.05 10.58
CA LEU A 64 4.68 -22.11 9.58
C LEU A 64 5.84 -23.12 9.58
N TYR A 65 7.05 -22.69 9.91
CA TYR A 65 8.27 -23.51 9.75
C TYR A 65 8.97 -23.91 11.05
N LYS A 66 8.75 -23.15 12.12
CA LYS A 66 9.29 -23.39 13.46
C LYS A 66 8.23 -23.02 14.50
N PRO A 67 7.20 -23.87 14.70
CA PRO A 67 6.01 -23.56 15.48
C PRO A 67 6.28 -23.60 17.00
N TYR A 68 7.24 -22.80 17.47
CA TYR A 68 7.45 -22.61 18.89
C TYR A 68 6.19 -22.01 19.52
N THR A 69 5.80 -22.52 20.68
CA THR A 69 4.57 -22.14 21.39
C THR A 69 4.46 -20.63 21.60
N TRP A 70 5.56 -19.95 21.92
CA TRP A 70 5.57 -18.50 22.12
C TRP A 70 5.35 -17.71 20.81
N ILE A 71 5.80 -18.22 19.65
CA ILE A 71 5.57 -17.57 18.34
C ILE A 71 4.12 -17.74 17.90
N LEU A 72 3.55 -18.93 18.10
CA LEU A 72 2.13 -19.19 17.87
C LEU A 72 1.26 -18.25 18.72
N THR A 73 1.62 -18.10 19.99
CA THR A 73 0.95 -17.19 20.93
C THR A 73 1.06 -15.75 20.45
N LEU A 74 2.26 -15.29 20.08
CA LEU A 74 2.50 -13.94 19.57
C LEU A 74 1.69 -13.66 18.29
N ASN A 75 1.65 -14.60 17.33
CA ASN A 75 0.87 -14.46 16.11
C ASN A 75 -0.63 -14.34 16.41
N SER A 76 -1.13 -15.17 17.35
CA SER A 76 -2.54 -15.16 17.75
C SER A 76 -2.91 -13.85 18.45
N ILE A 77 -2.07 -13.38 19.38
CA ILE A 77 -2.23 -12.07 20.02
C ILE A 77 -2.29 -10.95 18.98
N TRP A 78 -1.40 -10.98 17.97
CA TRP A 78 -1.39 -9.96 16.93
C TRP A 78 -2.67 -9.98 16.08
N GLN A 79 -3.16 -11.17 15.72
CA GLN A 79 -4.41 -11.32 14.97
C GLN A 79 -5.61 -10.81 15.77
N ILE A 80 -5.67 -11.09 17.08
CA ILE A 80 -6.68 -10.55 17.98
C ILE A 80 -6.59 -9.02 18.04
N CYS A 81 -5.38 -8.46 18.21
CA CYS A 81 -5.17 -7.02 18.20
C CYS A 81 -5.62 -6.38 16.87
N GLN A 82 -5.30 -7.00 15.74
CA GLN A 82 -5.73 -6.53 14.42
C GLN A 82 -7.25 -6.54 14.28
N ALA A 83 -7.92 -7.61 14.73
CA ALA A 83 -9.37 -7.72 14.68
C ALA A 83 -10.04 -6.68 15.59
N LEU A 84 -9.55 -6.51 16.81
CA LEU A 84 -10.03 -5.50 17.75
C LEU A 84 -9.84 -4.08 17.19
N SER A 85 -8.66 -3.77 16.65
CA SER A 85 -8.40 -2.48 16.02
C SER A 85 -9.32 -2.21 14.83
N ALA A 86 -9.62 -3.22 14.00
CA ALA A 86 -10.55 -3.07 12.90
C ALA A 86 -11.96 -2.73 13.40
N VAL A 87 -12.45 -3.42 14.44
CA VAL A 87 -13.75 -3.13 15.05
C VAL A 87 -13.78 -1.72 15.65
N ILE A 88 -12.74 -1.33 16.40
CA ILE A 88 -12.61 0.01 16.99
C ILE A 88 -12.66 1.09 15.89
N ILE A 89 -11.95 0.88 14.78
CA ILE A 89 -11.92 1.82 13.65
C ILE A 89 -13.28 1.89 12.96
N VAL A 90 -13.98 0.77 12.74
CA VAL A 90 -15.33 0.79 12.15
C VAL A 90 -16.29 1.58 13.03
N ILE A 91 -16.29 1.33 14.35
CA ILE A 91 -17.10 2.08 15.31
C ILE A 91 -16.73 3.57 15.27
N GLY A 92 -15.43 3.88 15.28
CA GLY A 92 -14.93 5.24 15.16
C GLY A 92 -15.41 5.94 13.90
N PHE A 93 -15.33 5.27 12.75
CA PHE A 93 -15.72 5.83 11.47
C PHE A 93 -17.23 6.07 11.40
N ILE A 94 -18.07 5.19 11.95
CA ILE A 94 -19.52 5.42 12.03
C ILE A 94 -19.84 6.67 12.87
N LYS A 95 -19.07 6.91 13.94
CA LYS A 95 -19.32 7.99 14.91
C LYS A 95 -18.78 9.34 14.49
N VAL A 96 -17.59 9.38 13.91
CA VAL A 96 -16.88 10.65 13.63
C VAL A 96 -16.49 10.80 12.17
N GLY A 97 -16.44 9.72 11.40
CA GLY A 97 -16.01 9.73 10.00
C GLY A 97 -17.13 10.09 9.02
N ARG A 98 -16.72 10.38 7.78
CA ARG A 98 -17.64 10.65 6.66
C ARG A 98 -17.11 10.02 5.38
N PHE A 99 -18.01 9.49 4.56
CA PHE A 99 -17.66 9.07 3.21
C PHE A 99 -17.27 10.28 2.36
N ASN A 100 -16.20 10.09 1.60
CA ASN A 100 -15.65 11.04 0.66
C ASN A 100 -15.38 10.34 -0.68
N LYS A 101 -14.84 11.05 -1.67
CA LYS A 101 -14.58 10.49 -3.02
C LYS A 101 -13.63 9.28 -2.98
N PHE A 102 -12.54 9.36 -2.20
CA PHE A 102 -11.55 8.30 -2.06
C PHE A 102 -12.17 7.02 -1.48
N ASN A 103 -12.86 7.13 -0.34
CA ASN A 103 -13.47 5.98 0.33
C ASN A 103 -14.61 5.38 -0.50
N THR A 104 -15.34 6.21 -1.26
CA THR A 104 -16.41 5.75 -2.13
C THR A 104 -15.85 4.90 -3.28
N VAL A 105 -14.82 5.40 -3.98
CA VAL A 105 -14.14 4.63 -5.04
C VAL A 105 -13.53 3.34 -4.50
N PHE A 106 -12.87 3.42 -3.34
CA PHE A 106 -12.32 2.25 -2.67
C PHE A 106 -13.42 1.23 -2.30
N SER A 107 -14.57 1.68 -1.81
CA SER A 107 -15.70 0.80 -1.46
C SER A 107 -16.23 0.06 -2.70
N PHE A 108 -16.40 0.75 -3.83
CA PHE A 108 -16.77 0.09 -5.10
C PHE A 108 -15.75 -0.95 -5.56
N MET A 109 -14.47 -0.64 -5.42
CA MET A 109 -13.40 -1.56 -5.75
C MET A 109 -13.46 -2.84 -4.89
N ILE A 110 -13.72 -2.73 -3.58
CA ILE A 110 -13.91 -3.88 -2.68
C ILE A 110 -15.22 -4.63 -2.98
N LEU A 111 -16.31 -3.92 -3.28
CA LEU A 111 -17.59 -4.54 -3.67
C LEU A 111 -17.42 -5.40 -4.94
N GLY A 112 -16.65 -4.93 -5.93
CA GLY A 112 -16.31 -5.72 -7.11
C GLY A 112 -15.58 -7.03 -6.78
N LEU A 113 -14.65 -7.00 -5.82
CA LEU A 113 -13.97 -8.21 -5.32
C LEU A 113 -14.92 -9.15 -4.55
N MET A 114 -15.85 -8.59 -3.78
CA MET A 114 -16.89 -9.38 -3.09
C MET A 114 -17.79 -10.10 -4.10
N ILE A 115 -18.29 -9.38 -5.11
CA ILE A 115 -19.08 -9.96 -6.20
C ILE A 115 -18.28 -11.07 -6.88
N SER A 116 -17.02 -10.81 -7.23
CA SER A 116 -16.14 -11.81 -7.82
C SER A 116 -16.00 -13.06 -6.95
N THR A 117 -15.80 -12.89 -5.64
CA THR A 117 -15.64 -14.01 -4.70
C THR A 117 -16.91 -14.86 -4.62
N VAL A 118 -18.08 -14.23 -4.57
CA VAL A 118 -19.38 -14.91 -4.54
C VAL A 118 -19.65 -15.66 -5.85
N LEU A 119 -19.47 -15.00 -7.00
CA LEU A 119 -19.71 -15.59 -8.33
C LEU A 119 -18.79 -16.80 -8.62
N ASN A 120 -17.66 -16.90 -7.92
CA ASN A 120 -16.69 -17.97 -8.09
C ASN A 120 -16.70 -18.99 -6.93
N ASN A 121 -17.65 -18.91 -5.98
CA ASN A 121 -17.74 -19.79 -4.81
C ASN A 121 -16.44 -19.87 -3.98
N ASN A 122 -15.73 -18.75 -3.88
CA ASN A 122 -14.49 -18.67 -3.12
C ASN A 122 -14.72 -18.36 -1.64
N SER A 123 -13.69 -18.62 -0.82
CA SER A 123 -13.76 -18.39 0.62
C SER A 123 -13.92 -16.90 0.96
N PHE A 124 -15.07 -16.54 1.52
CA PHE A 124 -15.33 -15.19 2.03
C PHE A 124 -14.41 -14.84 3.22
N ILE A 125 -14.06 -15.83 4.05
CA ILE A 125 -13.10 -15.66 5.16
C ILE A 125 -11.74 -15.19 4.61
N ARG A 126 -11.28 -15.80 3.51
CA ARG A 126 -10.03 -15.38 2.88
C ARG A 126 -10.10 -13.96 2.32
N LEU A 127 -11.21 -13.61 1.67
CA LEU A 127 -11.43 -12.24 1.20
C LEU A 127 -11.31 -11.26 2.38
N ILE A 128 -12.03 -11.51 3.49
CA ILE A 128 -11.98 -10.68 4.70
C ILE A 128 -10.53 -10.52 5.19
N MET A 129 -9.77 -11.61 5.32
CA MET A 129 -8.38 -11.55 5.78
C MET A 129 -7.48 -10.67 4.89
N LEU A 130 -7.79 -10.57 3.59
CA LEU A 130 -7.02 -9.77 2.63
C LEU A 130 -7.48 -8.31 2.57
N VAL A 131 -8.77 -8.03 2.84
CA VAL A 131 -9.34 -6.67 2.74
C VAL A 131 -9.49 -5.95 4.08
N ILE A 132 -9.42 -6.64 5.22
CA ILE A 132 -9.60 -6.01 6.54
C ILE A 132 -8.55 -4.93 6.82
N THR A 133 -7.29 -5.18 6.45
CA THR A 133 -6.20 -4.21 6.60
C THR A 133 -6.41 -2.97 5.72
N PRO A 134 -6.57 -3.07 4.39
CA PRO A 134 -6.79 -1.88 3.57
C PRO A 134 -8.09 -1.14 3.93
N ILE A 135 -9.20 -1.83 4.25
CA ILE A 135 -10.43 -1.16 4.73
C ILE A 135 -10.14 -0.36 5.99
N SER A 136 -9.53 -0.99 7.00
CA SER A 136 -9.25 -0.32 8.28
C SER A 136 -8.33 0.88 8.10
N LEU A 137 -7.32 0.80 7.23
CA LEU A 137 -6.42 1.93 6.96
C LEU A 137 -7.14 3.10 6.26
N VAL A 138 -8.06 2.82 5.33
CA VAL A 138 -8.88 3.86 4.68
C VAL A 138 -9.74 4.60 5.69
N LEU A 139 -10.48 3.83 6.51
CA LEU A 139 -11.36 4.41 7.53
C LEU A 139 -10.57 5.16 8.60
N LEU A 140 -9.39 4.64 8.99
CA LEU A 140 -8.51 5.30 9.96
C LEU A 140 -8.03 6.66 9.45
N LEU A 141 -7.70 6.81 8.17
CA LEU A 141 -7.25 8.09 7.62
C LEU A 141 -8.33 9.18 7.70
N ASP A 142 -9.62 8.83 7.53
CA ASP A 142 -10.73 9.77 7.76
C ASP A 142 -10.85 10.17 9.22
N ILE A 143 -10.77 9.21 10.14
CA ILE A 143 -10.81 9.51 11.57
C ILE A 143 -9.63 10.41 11.95
N VAL A 144 -8.42 10.10 11.47
CA VAL A 144 -7.22 10.90 11.70
C VAL A 144 -7.38 12.33 11.17
N ARG A 145 -7.97 12.50 9.98
CA ARG A 145 -8.30 13.82 9.44
C ARG A 145 -9.26 14.55 10.38
N ASP A 146 -10.40 13.95 10.69
CA ASP A 146 -11.49 14.62 11.43
C ASP A 146 -11.13 14.93 12.89
N GLN A 147 -10.12 14.25 13.43
CA GLN A 147 -9.62 14.47 14.80
C GLN A 147 -8.36 15.33 14.86
N ASP A 148 -7.89 15.89 13.75
CA ASP A 148 -6.65 16.67 13.64
C ASP A 148 -5.37 15.94 14.07
N MET A 149 -5.28 14.64 13.75
CA MET A 149 -4.23 13.73 14.22
C MET A 149 -3.16 13.38 13.17
N PHE A 150 -3.06 14.11 12.04
CA PHE A 150 -2.07 13.76 11.02
C PHE A 150 -0.61 13.87 11.50
N ASP A 151 -0.29 14.84 12.37
CA ASP A 151 1.08 14.95 12.91
C ASP A 151 1.52 13.70 13.71
N PRO A 152 0.79 13.28 14.77
CA PRO A 152 1.15 12.05 15.48
C PRO A 152 1.05 10.82 14.57
N PHE A 153 0.07 10.75 13.67
CA PHE A 153 -0.04 9.64 12.70
C PHE A 153 1.23 9.45 11.87
N VAL A 154 1.70 10.52 11.20
CA VAL A 154 2.88 10.48 10.33
C VAL A 154 4.14 10.15 11.16
N LYS A 155 4.28 10.72 12.36
CA LYS A 155 5.39 10.42 13.28
C LYS A 155 5.42 8.95 13.70
N ILE A 156 4.29 8.40 14.13
CA ILE A 156 4.19 6.99 14.55
C ILE A 156 4.54 6.08 13.37
N MET A 157 3.96 6.32 12.19
CA MET A 157 4.25 5.55 10.98
C MET A 157 5.74 5.57 10.66
N PHE A 158 6.38 6.76 10.68
CA PHE A 158 7.81 6.87 10.44
C PHE A 158 8.64 6.12 11.47
N VAL A 159 8.44 6.38 12.76
CA VAL A 159 9.25 5.80 13.84
C VAL A 159 9.14 4.28 13.85
N TYR A 160 7.91 3.75 13.72
CA TYR A 160 7.67 2.31 13.71
C TYR A 160 8.37 1.61 12.53
N HIS A 161 8.21 2.14 11.32
CA HIS A 161 8.83 1.54 10.13
C HIS A 161 10.35 1.71 10.13
N ALA A 162 10.86 2.89 10.53
CA ALA A 162 12.30 3.14 10.63
C ALA A 162 12.96 2.19 11.63
N PHE A 163 12.36 2.01 12.81
CA PHE A 163 12.83 1.05 13.81
C PHE A 163 12.92 -0.37 13.24
N LEU A 164 11.86 -0.86 12.58
CA LEU A 164 11.86 -2.20 12.00
C LEU A 164 12.86 -2.35 10.85
N ILE A 165 13.08 -1.32 10.05
CA ILE A 165 14.06 -1.34 8.95
C ILE A 165 15.49 -1.46 9.48
N ILE A 166 15.81 -0.66 10.51
CA ILE A 166 17.12 -0.72 11.16
C ILE A 166 17.31 -2.06 11.85
N LEU A 167 16.30 -2.53 12.59
CA LEU A 167 16.33 -3.85 13.23
C LEU A 167 16.49 -4.97 12.21
N ASN A 168 15.85 -4.86 11.04
CA ASN A 168 15.98 -5.85 9.97
C ASN A 168 17.41 -5.91 9.45
N LEU A 169 18.07 -4.76 9.21
CA LEU A 169 19.49 -4.75 8.84
C LEU A 169 20.36 -5.39 9.93
N VAL A 170 20.14 -5.05 11.21
CA VAL A 170 20.89 -5.63 12.32
C VAL A 170 20.78 -7.16 12.29
N LEU A 171 19.56 -7.71 12.12
CA LEU A 171 19.36 -9.15 12.03
C LEU A 171 19.95 -9.77 10.75
N MET A 172 19.98 -9.05 9.63
CA MET A 172 20.66 -9.52 8.42
C MET A 172 22.17 -9.66 8.62
N VAL A 173 22.77 -8.78 9.42
CA VAL A 173 24.20 -8.81 9.74
C VAL A 173 24.51 -9.89 10.79
N THR A 174 23.69 -10.00 11.84
CA THR A 174 23.94 -10.91 12.98
C THR A 174 23.44 -12.33 12.74
N VAL A 175 22.35 -12.50 12.00
CA VAL A 175 21.71 -13.79 11.67
C VAL A 175 21.75 -14.00 10.16
N LYS A 176 22.95 -14.27 9.64
CA LYS A 176 23.22 -14.38 8.19
C LYS A 176 22.41 -15.48 7.51
N GLN A 177 22.10 -16.57 8.21
CA GLN A 177 21.28 -17.67 7.70
C GLN A 177 19.78 -17.35 7.62
N GLY A 178 19.34 -16.18 8.11
CA GLY A 178 17.93 -15.82 8.28
C GLY A 178 17.25 -16.49 9.47
N LEU A 179 16.01 -16.09 9.73
CA LEU A 179 15.24 -16.52 10.90
C LEU A 179 14.64 -17.92 10.72
N TYR A 180 14.25 -18.27 9.49
CA TYR A 180 13.68 -19.56 9.14
C TYR A 180 13.94 -19.92 7.67
N THR A 181 13.78 -21.20 7.37
CA THR A 181 13.82 -21.75 6.00
C THR A 181 12.40 -22.08 5.57
N ASP A 182 11.98 -21.62 4.40
CA ASP A 182 10.65 -21.91 3.86
C ASP A 182 10.57 -23.32 3.23
N TYR A 183 9.37 -23.71 2.78
CA TYR A 183 9.12 -24.99 2.10
C TYR A 183 9.91 -25.19 0.80
N ARG A 184 10.48 -24.11 0.25
CA ARG A 184 11.32 -24.11 -0.95
C ARG A 184 12.79 -24.27 -0.63
N GLY A 185 13.13 -24.45 0.65
CA GLY A 185 14.51 -24.53 1.12
C GLY A 185 15.23 -23.18 1.17
N ARG A 186 14.52 -22.05 1.07
CA ARG A 186 15.12 -20.72 1.10
C ARG A 186 15.16 -20.15 2.50
N SER A 187 16.34 -19.69 2.92
CA SER A 187 16.56 -19.15 4.27
C SER A 187 16.71 -17.63 4.31
N ASP A 188 16.50 -16.94 3.19
CA ASP A 188 16.58 -15.48 3.04
C ASP A 188 15.35 -14.73 3.61
N HIS A 189 14.98 -15.10 4.84
CA HIS A 189 13.82 -14.59 5.55
C HIS A 189 14.22 -13.89 6.86
N TRP A 190 13.93 -12.59 6.95
CA TRP A 190 14.16 -11.77 8.17
C TRP A 190 12.85 -11.17 8.66
N ILE A 191 12.87 -10.00 9.31
CA ILE A 191 11.71 -9.38 9.99
C ILE A 191 10.52 -9.25 9.04
N PHE A 192 10.80 -8.82 7.82
CA PHE A 192 9.77 -8.59 6.81
C PHE A 192 9.32 -9.89 6.11
N GLY A 193 9.84 -11.04 6.51
CA GLY A 193 9.67 -12.31 5.82
C GLY A 193 10.60 -12.39 4.61
N ASN A 194 10.07 -12.85 3.49
CA ASN A 194 10.82 -12.97 2.24
C ASN A 194 11.35 -11.59 1.82
N TYR A 195 12.62 -11.51 1.42
CA TYR A 195 13.27 -10.25 1.04
C TYR A 195 12.51 -9.42 -0.01
N GLN A 196 11.70 -10.07 -0.85
CA GLN A 196 10.86 -9.39 -1.84
C GLN A 196 9.82 -8.48 -1.17
N GLN A 197 9.45 -8.73 0.09
CA GLN A 197 8.49 -7.91 0.83
C GLN A 197 9.08 -6.63 1.41
N ASN A 198 10.41 -6.48 1.43
CA ASN A 198 11.09 -5.35 2.06
C ASN A 198 10.61 -3.98 1.56
N LEU A 199 10.33 -3.86 0.25
CA LEU A 199 9.93 -2.56 -0.33
C LEU A 199 8.66 -2.00 0.32
N ASN A 200 7.69 -2.85 0.70
CA ASN A 200 6.44 -2.41 1.35
C ASN A 200 6.70 -1.59 2.61
N TRP A 201 7.76 -1.92 3.36
CA TRP A 201 8.14 -1.24 4.59
C TRP A 201 8.93 0.04 4.30
N TYR A 202 9.82 -0.02 3.31
CA TYR A 202 10.68 1.10 2.93
C TYR A 202 9.87 2.28 2.43
N VAL A 203 8.91 1.98 1.56
CA VAL A 203 8.00 2.91 0.91
C VAL A 203 7.19 3.75 1.91
N VAL A 204 6.69 3.15 2.99
CA VAL A 204 5.97 3.88 4.05
C VAL A 204 6.91 4.82 4.81
N ALA A 205 8.07 4.32 5.24
CA ALA A 205 9.07 5.14 5.96
C ALA A 205 9.62 6.30 5.09
N LEU A 206 9.82 6.08 3.79
CA LEU A 206 10.28 7.11 2.86
C LEU A 206 9.24 8.22 2.70
N ALA A 207 7.97 7.85 2.52
CA ALA A 207 6.88 8.82 2.36
C ALA A 207 6.69 9.65 3.64
N THR A 208 6.52 9.00 4.80
CA THR A 208 6.27 9.72 6.06
C THR A 208 7.49 10.49 6.57
N GLY A 209 8.70 9.93 6.40
CA GLY A 209 9.94 10.61 6.72
C GLY A 209 10.17 11.86 5.86
N GLY A 210 9.81 11.80 4.57
CA GLY A 210 9.84 12.95 3.68
C GLY A 210 8.86 14.07 4.10
N ILE A 211 7.64 13.72 4.51
CA ILE A 211 6.67 14.69 5.06
C ILE A 211 7.25 15.37 6.31
N LEU A 212 7.81 14.61 7.25
CA LEU A 212 8.39 15.14 8.48
C LEU A 212 9.62 16.03 8.23
N LEU A 213 10.44 15.70 7.23
CA LEU A 213 11.60 16.51 6.86
C LEU A 213 11.19 17.94 6.46
N ASN A 214 10.03 18.08 5.81
CA ASN A 214 9.48 19.36 5.36
C ASN A 214 8.72 20.11 6.45
N LYS A 215 8.30 19.44 7.53
CA LYS A 215 7.72 20.09 8.71
C LYS A 215 8.79 20.82 9.55
N ILE A 216 9.99 20.27 9.67
CA ILE A 216 10.98 20.78 10.62
C ILE A 216 11.66 22.04 10.06
N LYS A 217 11.43 23.17 10.73
CA LYS A 217 12.04 24.47 10.43
C LYS A 217 13.57 24.37 10.33
N ASN A 218 14.13 25.13 9.39
CA ASN A 218 15.56 25.17 9.13
C ASN A 218 16.35 25.57 10.39
N GLN A 219 17.53 24.96 10.58
CA GLN A 219 18.54 25.32 11.61
C GLN A 219 18.30 24.85 13.06
N THR A 220 17.36 23.92 13.32
CA THR A 220 17.20 23.36 14.68
C THR A 220 18.07 22.12 14.93
N LYS A 221 18.55 21.92 16.18
CA LYS A 221 19.20 20.66 16.62
C LYS A 221 18.31 19.44 16.36
N GLN A 222 17.01 19.62 16.50
CA GLN A 222 15.99 18.61 16.19
C GLN A 222 16.04 18.19 14.72
N LYS A 223 16.19 19.13 13.78
CA LYS A 223 16.33 18.82 12.34
C LYS A 223 17.55 17.97 12.06
N ARG A 224 18.69 18.31 12.65
CA ARG A 224 19.93 17.52 12.51
C ARG A 224 19.75 16.08 12.99
N ASN A 225 19.19 15.90 14.18
CA ASN A 225 18.94 14.57 14.74
C ASN A 225 17.98 13.76 13.84
N PHE A 226 16.91 14.40 13.36
CA PHE A 226 15.96 13.75 12.45
C PHE A 226 16.61 13.36 11.11
N ILE A 227 17.40 14.25 10.50
CA ILE A 227 18.15 13.96 9.27
C ILE A 227 19.08 12.76 9.49
N CYS A 228 19.78 12.69 10.62
CA CYS A 228 20.62 11.52 10.93
C CYS A 228 19.79 10.24 10.97
N VAL A 229 18.67 10.21 11.71
CA VAL A 229 17.81 9.01 11.79
C VAL A 229 17.23 8.64 10.43
N TYR A 230 16.73 9.61 9.66
CA TYR A 230 16.18 9.39 8.33
C TYR A 230 17.24 8.86 7.35
N THR A 231 18.44 9.44 7.37
CA THR A 231 19.58 9.00 6.54
C THR A 231 20.03 7.59 6.93
N THR A 232 20.17 7.30 8.22
CA THR A 232 20.48 5.94 8.72
C THR A 232 19.42 4.94 8.26
N THR A 233 18.15 5.33 8.26
CA THR A 233 17.06 4.48 7.78
C THR A 233 17.21 4.21 6.28
N ILE A 234 17.49 5.22 5.45
CA ILE A 234 17.74 5.07 4.01
C ILE A 234 18.96 4.17 3.74
N ILE A 235 20.06 4.38 4.45
CA ILE A 235 21.26 3.53 4.35
C ILE A 235 20.89 2.09 4.70
N ALA A 236 20.11 1.87 5.76
CA ALA A 236 19.66 0.54 6.15
C ALA A 236 18.82 -0.14 5.05
N MET A 237 17.95 0.60 4.35
CA MET A 237 17.20 0.08 3.20
C MET A 237 18.12 -0.35 2.06
N VAL A 238 19.09 0.50 1.68
CA VAL A 238 20.00 0.26 0.57
C VAL A 238 20.93 -0.92 0.88
N VAL A 239 21.57 -0.92 2.04
CA VAL A 239 22.47 -2.01 2.47
C VAL A 239 21.71 -3.33 2.57
N SER A 240 20.53 -3.35 3.22
CA SER A 240 19.70 -4.55 3.28
C SER A 240 19.35 -5.08 1.89
N THR A 241 19.02 -4.20 0.94
CA THR A 241 18.68 -4.58 -0.44
C THR A 241 19.88 -5.15 -1.19
N LEU A 242 21.06 -4.57 -1.01
CA LEU A 242 22.31 -5.03 -1.63
C LEU A 242 22.75 -6.39 -1.09
N MET A 243 22.59 -6.64 0.21
CA MET A 243 22.94 -7.93 0.83
C MET A 243 22.18 -9.12 0.22
N VAL A 244 20.94 -8.91 -0.24
CA VAL A 244 20.09 -9.95 -0.84
C VAL A 244 19.98 -9.85 -2.37
N TRP A 245 20.65 -8.85 -2.98
CA TRP A 245 20.61 -8.60 -4.43
C TRP A 245 19.20 -8.56 -5.03
N SER A 246 18.26 -7.91 -4.33
CA SER A 246 16.88 -7.78 -4.83
C SER A 246 16.82 -6.76 -5.97
N ALA A 247 16.92 -7.24 -7.21
CA ALA A 247 16.89 -6.40 -8.41
C ALA A 247 15.64 -5.52 -8.49
N THR A 248 14.45 -6.07 -8.15
CA THR A 248 13.20 -5.32 -8.18
C THR A 248 13.18 -4.20 -7.14
N THR A 249 13.57 -4.50 -5.90
CA THR A 249 13.63 -3.47 -4.84
C THR A 249 14.66 -2.39 -5.16
N LEU A 250 15.82 -2.78 -5.68
CA LEU A 250 16.88 -1.85 -6.07
C LEU A 250 16.42 -0.93 -7.21
N ALA A 251 15.78 -1.49 -8.24
CA ALA A 251 15.20 -0.71 -9.34
C ALA A 251 14.17 0.30 -8.83
N SER A 252 13.28 -0.12 -7.92
CA SER A 252 12.30 0.79 -7.32
C SER A 252 12.94 1.90 -6.49
N LEU A 253 13.93 1.59 -5.65
CA LEU A 253 14.67 2.61 -4.89
C LEU A 253 15.44 3.57 -5.80
N PHE A 254 16.03 3.06 -6.88
CA PHE A 254 16.68 3.88 -7.89
C PHE A 254 15.70 4.85 -8.56
N ILE A 255 14.52 4.38 -8.97
CA ILE A 255 13.48 5.25 -9.55
C ILE A 255 13.02 6.31 -8.54
N ILE A 256 12.83 5.95 -7.28
CA ILE A 256 12.49 6.92 -6.22
C ILE A 256 13.57 7.99 -6.12
N ALA A 257 14.85 7.60 -6.05
CA ALA A 257 15.97 8.53 -5.96
C ALA A 257 16.05 9.45 -7.20
N VAL A 258 15.92 8.89 -8.41
CA VAL A 258 15.90 9.65 -9.66
C VAL A 258 14.76 10.67 -9.66
N VAL A 259 13.53 10.26 -9.35
CA VAL A 259 12.38 11.18 -9.33
C VAL A 259 12.58 12.29 -8.30
N LEU A 260 13.07 11.97 -7.10
CA LEU A 260 13.37 12.98 -6.08
C LEU A 260 14.45 13.96 -6.58
N ILE A 261 15.60 13.46 -7.04
CA ILE A 261 16.73 14.28 -7.51
C ILE A 261 16.29 15.19 -8.66
N PHE A 262 15.66 14.64 -9.70
CA PHE A 262 15.24 15.43 -10.85
C PHE A 262 14.17 16.45 -10.51
N THR A 263 13.22 16.10 -9.63
CA THR A 263 12.13 17.01 -9.27
C THR A 263 12.60 18.11 -8.30
N TYR A 264 13.61 17.85 -7.45
CA TYR A 264 14.28 18.90 -6.68
C TYR A 264 15.17 19.81 -7.55
N LEU A 265 15.91 19.25 -8.51
CA LEU A 265 16.78 20.03 -9.41
C LEU A 265 15.99 20.81 -10.48
N ARG A 266 14.86 20.25 -10.93
CA ARG A 266 13.99 20.83 -11.95
C ARG A 266 12.52 20.62 -11.57
N PRO A 267 11.92 21.49 -10.72
CA PRO A 267 10.54 21.33 -10.24
C PRO A 267 9.49 21.12 -11.36
N LYS A 268 9.66 21.79 -12.50
CA LYS A 268 8.79 21.61 -13.68
C LYS A 268 8.72 20.16 -14.20
N SER A 269 9.70 19.32 -13.87
CA SER A 269 9.72 17.91 -14.26
C SER A 269 8.62 17.09 -13.58
N GLU A 270 8.03 17.56 -12.47
CA GLU A 270 6.91 16.88 -11.79
C GLU A 270 5.70 16.61 -12.71
N LYS A 271 5.53 17.44 -13.75
CA LYS A 271 4.46 17.28 -14.74
C LYS A 271 4.59 15.96 -15.51
N VAL A 272 5.82 15.46 -15.62
CA VAL A 272 6.18 14.20 -16.30
C VAL A 272 6.53 13.12 -15.27
N LEU A 273 7.38 13.44 -14.29
CA LEU A 273 7.87 12.54 -13.25
C LEU A 273 6.95 12.56 -12.03
N ASN A 274 5.75 11.99 -12.17
CA ASN A 274 4.83 11.79 -11.06
C ASN A 274 4.25 10.38 -11.06
N GLY A 275 3.74 9.97 -9.90
CA GLY A 275 3.25 8.60 -9.72
C GLY A 275 2.05 8.25 -10.60
N LEU A 276 1.23 9.21 -11.06
CA LEU A 276 0.14 8.92 -12.00
C LEU A 276 0.67 8.54 -13.37
N ASN A 277 1.67 9.28 -13.88
CA ASN A 277 2.33 8.91 -15.13
C ASN A 277 3.09 7.59 -14.99
N ALA A 278 3.72 7.35 -13.84
CA ALA A 278 4.39 6.08 -13.55
C ALA A 278 3.41 4.90 -13.54
N LEU A 279 2.20 5.07 -13.01
CA LEU A 279 1.13 4.06 -13.06
C LEU A 279 0.76 3.71 -14.50
N PHE A 280 0.53 4.71 -15.36
CA PHE A 280 0.21 4.44 -16.76
C PHE A 280 1.39 3.82 -17.51
N ALA A 281 2.61 4.30 -17.24
CA ALA A 281 3.83 3.75 -17.82
C ALA A 281 4.07 2.29 -17.40
N SER A 282 3.80 1.92 -16.15
CA SER A 282 3.96 0.54 -15.68
C SER A 282 2.86 -0.41 -16.18
N ILE A 283 1.63 0.09 -16.36
CA ILE A 283 0.56 -0.66 -17.06
C ILE A 283 0.96 -0.87 -18.52
N ALA A 284 1.42 0.18 -19.21
CA ALA A 284 1.87 0.09 -20.59
C ALA A 284 3.08 -0.85 -20.74
N ALA A 285 4.04 -0.80 -19.81
CA ALA A 285 5.17 -1.73 -19.76
C ALA A 285 4.69 -3.18 -19.55
N THR A 286 3.74 -3.40 -18.65
CA THR A 286 3.13 -4.73 -18.46
C THR A 286 2.49 -5.22 -19.76
N PHE A 287 1.72 -4.38 -20.44
CA PHE A 287 1.14 -4.75 -21.73
C PHE A 287 2.22 -5.09 -22.77
N ALA A 288 3.27 -4.27 -22.87
CA ALA A 288 4.36 -4.50 -23.82
C ALA A 288 5.12 -5.82 -23.57
N PHE A 289 5.48 -6.12 -22.32
CA PHE A 289 6.24 -7.33 -21.98
C PHE A 289 5.36 -8.59 -21.88
N ALA A 290 4.16 -8.48 -21.33
CA ALA A 290 3.29 -9.63 -21.10
C ALA A 290 2.47 -10.02 -22.34
N VAL A 291 1.97 -9.03 -23.10
CA VAL A 291 1.06 -9.26 -24.23
C VAL A 291 1.81 -9.18 -25.55
N LEU A 292 2.54 -8.09 -25.80
CA LEU A 292 3.27 -7.90 -27.07
C LEU A 292 4.61 -8.66 -27.12
N LYS A 293 5.05 -9.18 -25.97
CA LYS A 293 6.31 -9.93 -25.80
C LYS A 293 7.54 -9.19 -26.36
N ILE A 294 7.63 -7.88 -26.17
CA ILE A 294 8.71 -7.05 -26.74
C ILE A 294 10.12 -7.48 -26.33
N GLN A 295 10.28 -8.26 -25.25
CA GLN A 295 11.56 -8.82 -24.82
C GLN A 295 12.27 -9.64 -25.92
N TYR A 296 11.53 -10.27 -26.84
CA TYR A 296 12.13 -11.01 -27.95
C TYR A 296 12.84 -10.08 -28.95
N LEU A 297 12.38 -8.84 -29.12
CA LEU A 297 13.05 -7.82 -29.95
C LEU A 297 14.39 -7.39 -29.36
N PHE A 298 14.51 -7.41 -28.02
CA PHE A 298 15.73 -7.06 -27.29
C PHE A 298 16.58 -8.28 -26.91
N SER A 299 16.39 -9.41 -27.61
CA SER A 299 17.01 -10.68 -27.24
C SER A 299 18.53 -10.64 -27.21
N PHE A 300 19.16 -9.86 -28.10
CA PHE A 300 20.60 -9.62 -28.08
C PHE A 300 21.07 -9.03 -26.74
N ILE A 301 20.38 -8.00 -26.23
CA ILE A 301 20.75 -7.35 -24.97
C ILE A 301 20.48 -8.30 -23.79
N ILE A 302 19.31 -8.93 -23.76
CA ILE A 302 18.90 -9.75 -22.61
C ILE A 302 19.78 -11.01 -22.49
N VAL A 303 20.02 -11.71 -23.59
CA VAL A 303 20.76 -12.97 -23.59
C VAL A 303 22.27 -12.73 -23.59
N LYS A 304 22.79 -11.88 -24.48
CA LYS A 304 24.24 -11.75 -24.67
C LYS A 304 24.89 -10.74 -23.72
N VAL A 305 24.22 -9.62 -23.42
CA VAL A 305 24.77 -8.58 -22.53
C VAL A 305 24.44 -8.88 -21.07
N LEU A 306 23.15 -9.10 -20.76
CA LEU A 306 22.68 -9.27 -19.38
C LEU A 306 22.80 -10.71 -18.86
N LYS A 307 23.06 -11.68 -19.75
CA LYS A 307 23.11 -13.12 -19.41
C LYS A 307 21.86 -13.60 -18.65
N LYS A 308 20.69 -13.13 -19.09
CA LYS A 308 19.38 -13.50 -18.54
C LYS A 308 18.56 -14.29 -19.56
N SER A 309 17.63 -15.11 -19.06
CA SER A 309 16.67 -15.81 -19.92
C SER A 309 15.58 -14.87 -20.45
N LEU A 310 15.11 -15.12 -21.66
CA LEU A 310 14.03 -14.35 -22.29
C LEU A 310 12.66 -14.57 -21.63
N ASP A 311 12.49 -15.68 -20.92
CA ASP A 311 11.30 -15.99 -20.14
C ASP A 311 11.26 -15.29 -18.76
N PHE A 312 12.32 -14.56 -18.39
CA PHE A 312 12.51 -13.91 -17.10
C PHE A 312 12.34 -14.85 -15.89
N ASN A 313 12.85 -16.08 -15.99
CA ASN A 313 12.66 -17.18 -15.03
C ASN A 313 11.19 -17.63 -14.98
N ASP A 314 10.70 -18.14 -16.12
CA ASP A 314 9.35 -18.71 -16.32
C ASP A 314 8.16 -17.72 -16.20
N ARG A 315 8.43 -16.43 -16.00
CA ARG A 315 7.39 -15.40 -15.85
C ARG A 315 6.53 -15.25 -17.10
N SER A 316 7.13 -15.40 -18.28
CA SER A 316 6.37 -15.32 -19.55
C SER A 316 5.21 -16.32 -19.58
N GLN A 317 5.43 -17.57 -19.12
CA GLN A 317 4.39 -18.60 -19.06
C GLN A 317 3.31 -18.27 -18.03
N MET A 318 3.69 -17.74 -16.86
CA MET A 318 2.73 -17.31 -15.82
C MET A 318 1.84 -16.18 -16.33
N TRP A 319 2.39 -15.26 -17.12
CA TRP A 319 1.65 -14.17 -17.72
C TRP A 319 0.65 -14.66 -18.76
N ASP A 320 1.05 -15.60 -19.62
CA ASP A 320 0.16 -16.20 -20.62
C ASP A 320 -1.03 -16.91 -19.96
N LYS A 321 -0.77 -17.64 -18.87
CA LYS A 321 -1.82 -18.28 -18.06
C LYS A 321 -2.77 -17.25 -17.44
N ALA A 322 -2.24 -16.18 -16.84
CA ALA A 322 -3.07 -15.12 -16.26
C ALA A 322 -3.97 -14.45 -17.32
N ILE A 323 -3.42 -14.16 -18.50
CA ILE A 323 -4.16 -13.60 -19.64
C ILE A 323 -5.22 -14.58 -20.13
N TYR A 324 -4.89 -15.86 -20.26
CA TYR A 324 -5.84 -16.90 -20.67
C TYR A 324 -7.04 -16.98 -19.73
N TYR A 325 -6.80 -16.99 -18.41
CA TYR A 325 -7.90 -17.02 -17.43
C TYR A 325 -8.70 -15.72 -17.43
N PHE A 326 -8.03 -14.56 -17.51
CA PHE A 326 -8.69 -13.26 -17.59
C PHE A 326 -9.70 -13.19 -18.76
N LYS A 327 -9.34 -13.68 -19.95
CA LYS A 327 -10.24 -13.70 -21.12
C LYS A 327 -11.56 -14.44 -20.88
N LYS A 328 -11.59 -15.40 -19.96
CA LYS A 328 -12.82 -16.15 -19.63
C LYS A 328 -13.74 -15.41 -18.65
N LYS A 329 -13.20 -14.53 -17.80
CA LYS A 329 -13.96 -13.77 -16.79
C LYS A 329 -13.45 -12.31 -16.73
N PRO A 330 -13.61 -11.53 -17.81
CA PRO A 330 -12.93 -10.24 -17.94
C PRO A 330 -13.44 -9.15 -16.98
N LEU A 331 -14.72 -9.18 -16.59
CA LEU A 331 -15.32 -8.11 -15.79
C LEU A 331 -14.93 -8.20 -14.30
N PHE A 332 -15.18 -9.35 -13.68
CA PHE A 332 -14.99 -9.56 -12.24
C PHE A 332 -13.85 -10.53 -11.89
N GLY A 333 -13.25 -11.24 -12.85
CA GLY A 333 -12.16 -12.18 -12.55
C GLY A 333 -12.61 -13.40 -11.73
N TYR A 334 -11.68 -13.98 -10.99
CA TYR A 334 -11.87 -15.22 -10.23
C TYR A 334 -12.04 -15.03 -8.73
N GLY A 335 -11.78 -13.85 -8.17
CA GLY A 335 -11.71 -13.62 -6.74
C GLY A 335 -10.43 -14.19 -6.13
N PHE A 336 -10.36 -14.22 -4.80
CA PHE A 336 -9.21 -14.82 -4.10
C PHE A 336 -9.38 -16.33 -3.97
N GLU A 337 -9.02 -17.03 -5.04
CA GLU A 337 -9.02 -18.50 -5.09
C GLU A 337 -8.02 -19.11 -4.13
N ASN A 338 -8.34 -20.30 -3.60
CA ASN A 338 -7.47 -21.14 -2.79
C ASN A 338 -6.02 -21.22 -3.39
N PRO A 339 -4.94 -21.19 -2.57
CA PRO A 339 -3.58 -21.10 -3.10
C PRO A 339 -3.22 -22.29 -3.98
N GLN A 340 -3.70 -23.49 -3.65
CA GLN A 340 -3.49 -24.71 -4.44
C GLN A 340 -4.08 -24.55 -5.86
N LEU A 341 -5.34 -24.10 -5.97
CA LEU A 341 -5.98 -23.83 -7.26
C LEU A 341 -5.22 -22.77 -8.08
N THR A 342 -4.70 -21.74 -7.40
CA THR A 342 -3.95 -20.69 -8.09
C THR A 342 -2.62 -21.22 -8.62
N VAL A 343 -1.93 -22.07 -7.85
CA VAL A 343 -0.70 -22.76 -8.29
C VAL A 343 -0.98 -23.68 -9.48
N GLU A 344 -2.07 -24.45 -9.47
CA GLU A 344 -2.47 -25.29 -10.60
C GLU A 344 -2.71 -24.45 -11.87
N LYS A 345 -3.44 -23.34 -11.73
CA LYS A 345 -3.81 -22.47 -12.86
C LYS A 345 -2.64 -21.64 -13.39
N LEU A 346 -1.83 -21.06 -12.52
CA LEU A 346 -0.82 -20.04 -12.87
C LEU A 346 0.62 -20.51 -12.68
N SER A 347 0.84 -21.76 -12.26
CA SER A 347 2.13 -22.32 -11.81
C SER A 347 2.70 -21.71 -10.52
N LYS A 348 2.07 -20.66 -9.97
CA LYS A 348 2.40 -20.03 -8.69
C LYS A 348 1.16 -19.37 -8.10
N GLU A 349 1.23 -18.98 -6.83
CA GLU A 349 0.15 -18.26 -6.16
C GLU A 349 -0.18 -16.89 -6.78
N THR A 350 0.75 -16.30 -7.56
CA THR A 350 0.53 -15.07 -8.30
C THR A 350 1.37 -15.07 -9.59
N PRO A 351 0.99 -14.27 -10.61
CA PRO A 351 1.74 -14.19 -11.87
C PRO A 351 3.03 -13.33 -11.79
N HIS A 352 3.51 -12.97 -10.58
CA HIS A 352 4.65 -12.05 -10.38
C HIS A 352 4.56 -10.74 -11.19
N ASN A 353 3.35 -10.26 -11.40
CA ASN A 353 3.03 -8.95 -11.94
C ASN A 353 1.70 -8.52 -11.32
N HIS A 354 1.69 -7.39 -10.62
CA HIS A 354 0.52 -6.97 -9.87
C HIS A 354 -0.67 -6.60 -10.77
N TYR A 355 -0.44 -6.05 -11.95
CA TYR A 355 -1.52 -5.69 -12.87
C TYR A 355 -2.20 -6.94 -13.44
N LEU A 356 -1.42 -7.96 -13.83
CA LEU A 356 -1.95 -9.26 -14.23
C LEU A 356 -2.68 -9.96 -13.08
N ASN A 357 -2.14 -9.86 -11.86
CA ASN A 357 -2.81 -10.39 -10.67
C ASN A 357 -4.15 -9.66 -10.40
N THR A 358 -4.19 -8.34 -10.60
CA THR A 358 -5.37 -7.50 -10.40
C THR A 358 -6.49 -7.90 -11.36
N ILE A 359 -6.18 -8.05 -12.65
CA ILE A 359 -7.19 -8.49 -13.64
C ILE A 359 -7.59 -9.96 -13.47
N TYR A 360 -6.68 -10.81 -12.97
CA TYR A 360 -7.01 -12.20 -12.66
C TYR A 360 -8.00 -12.29 -11.49
N VAL A 361 -7.69 -11.61 -10.38
CA VAL A 361 -8.51 -11.66 -9.16
C VAL A 361 -9.81 -10.89 -9.33
N GLY A 362 -9.79 -9.66 -9.81
CA GLY A 362 -10.95 -8.78 -9.78
C GLY A 362 -11.40 -8.25 -11.15
N GLY A 363 -10.80 -8.73 -12.24
CA GLY A 363 -11.14 -8.31 -13.59
C GLY A 363 -10.85 -6.83 -13.87
N LEU A 364 -11.48 -6.32 -14.92
CA LEU A 364 -11.43 -4.90 -15.27
C LEU A 364 -12.04 -4.03 -14.18
N ALA A 365 -13.06 -4.49 -13.46
CA ALA A 365 -13.67 -3.73 -12.38
C ALA A 365 -12.64 -3.34 -11.30
N TYR A 366 -11.80 -4.29 -10.88
CA TYR A 366 -10.79 -4.04 -9.85
C TYR A 366 -9.61 -3.21 -10.37
N LEU A 367 -9.18 -3.42 -11.62
CA LEU A 367 -8.13 -2.60 -12.24
C LEU A 367 -8.58 -1.14 -12.42
N LEU A 368 -9.78 -0.92 -12.95
CA LEU A 368 -10.35 0.41 -13.13
C LEU A 368 -10.58 1.11 -11.79
N GLY A 369 -11.03 0.38 -10.76
CA GLY A 369 -11.13 0.89 -9.40
C GLY A 369 -9.78 1.35 -8.84
N THR A 370 -8.72 0.58 -9.08
CA THR A 370 -7.35 0.94 -8.66
C THR A 370 -6.84 2.19 -9.39
N ILE A 371 -7.08 2.29 -10.70
CA ILE A 371 -6.74 3.48 -11.50
C ILE A 371 -7.53 4.70 -11.03
N ALA A 372 -8.83 4.57 -10.81
CA ALA A 372 -9.69 5.65 -10.31
C ALA A 372 -9.23 6.14 -8.94
N LEU A 373 -8.87 5.23 -8.03
CA LEU A 373 -8.36 5.56 -6.70
C LEU A 373 -7.06 6.38 -6.78
N ALA A 374 -6.16 5.98 -7.68
CA ALA A 374 -4.93 6.74 -7.93
C ALA A 374 -5.23 8.13 -8.51
N ILE A 375 -6.11 8.23 -9.52
CA ILE A 375 -6.51 9.52 -10.12
C ILE A 375 -7.07 10.48 -9.06
N VAL A 376 -7.97 10.00 -8.20
CA VAL A 376 -8.57 10.82 -7.12
C VAL A 376 -7.48 11.33 -6.17
N SER A 377 -6.56 10.46 -5.75
CA SER A 377 -5.44 10.84 -4.89
C SER A 377 -4.54 11.90 -5.53
N PHE A 378 -4.07 11.67 -6.76
CA PHE A 378 -3.17 12.60 -7.46
C PHE A 378 -3.85 13.94 -7.80
N LYS A 379 -5.16 13.94 -8.04
CA LYS A 379 -5.92 15.17 -8.25
C LYS A 379 -5.91 16.05 -6.99
N GLU A 380 -6.06 15.47 -5.81
CA GLU A 380 -5.96 16.22 -4.55
C GLU A 380 -4.53 16.66 -4.23
N MET A 381 -3.52 15.81 -4.47
CA MET A 381 -2.12 16.19 -4.32
C MET A 381 -1.76 17.43 -5.15
N ARG A 382 -2.18 17.47 -6.42
CA ARG A 382 -1.91 18.62 -7.31
C ARG A 382 -2.62 19.90 -6.86
N GLN A 383 -3.81 19.78 -6.28
CA GLN A 383 -4.57 20.93 -5.76
C GLN A 383 -3.95 21.53 -4.50
N ALA A 384 -3.26 20.72 -3.68
CA ALA A 384 -2.67 21.15 -2.43
C ALA A 384 -1.49 22.13 -2.58
N ARG A 385 -0.90 22.26 -3.78
CA ARG A 385 0.22 23.16 -4.13
C ARG A 385 1.48 23.09 -3.25
N ALA A 386 1.57 22.17 -2.28
CA ALA A 386 2.82 21.94 -1.53
C ALA A 386 3.72 20.93 -2.24
N HIS A 387 4.49 21.42 -3.21
CA HIS A 387 5.43 20.63 -4.00
C HIS A 387 6.36 19.77 -3.13
N LYS A 388 6.92 20.35 -2.07
CA LYS A 388 7.87 19.67 -1.18
C LYS A 388 7.30 18.48 -0.41
N VAL A 389 6.00 18.48 -0.13
CA VAL A 389 5.31 17.36 0.55
C VAL A 389 4.90 16.30 -0.47
N THR A 390 4.30 16.75 -1.57
CA THR A 390 3.74 15.89 -2.62
C THR A 390 4.81 15.13 -3.41
N ILE A 391 6.00 15.71 -3.60
CA ILE A 391 7.14 15.09 -4.29
C ILE A 391 7.55 13.76 -3.65
N HIS A 392 7.58 13.66 -2.31
CA HIS A 392 7.99 12.43 -1.63
C HIS A 392 6.97 11.30 -1.82
N THR A 393 5.70 11.59 -1.59
CA THR A 393 4.61 10.62 -1.81
C THR A 393 4.54 10.21 -3.28
N SER A 394 4.69 11.16 -4.20
CA SER A 394 4.70 10.91 -5.65
C SER A 394 5.88 10.05 -6.08
N ALA A 395 7.10 10.35 -5.62
CA ALA A 395 8.30 9.58 -5.94
C ALA A 395 8.21 8.14 -5.42
N VAL A 396 7.76 7.96 -4.18
CA VAL A 396 7.52 6.64 -3.58
C VAL A 396 6.51 5.84 -4.39
N LEU A 397 5.39 6.47 -4.81
CA LEU A 397 4.40 5.83 -5.69
C LEU A 397 5.00 5.47 -7.07
N CYS A 398 5.89 6.29 -7.64
CA CYS A 398 6.61 5.93 -8.87
C CYS A 398 7.39 4.61 -8.71
N GLY A 399 8.20 4.51 -7.66
CA GLY A 399 8.96 3.29 -7.37
C GLY A 399 8.07 2.08 -7.10
N TYR A 400 6.94 2.31 -6.42
CA TYR A 400 5.99 1.25 -6.09
C TYR A 400 5.21 0.73 -7.31
N PHE A 401 4.86 1.59 -8.28
CA PHE A 401 4.26 1.15 -9.54
C PHE A 401 5.26 0.45 -10.47
N VAL A 402 6.54 0.82 -10.43
CA VAL A 402 7.60 0.05 -11.11
C VAL A 402 7.77 -1.33 -10.47
N TYR A 403 7.71 -1.40 -9.14
CA TYR A 403 7.75 -2.67 -8.41
C TYR A 403 6.63 -3.63 -8.85
N PHE A 404 5.44 -3.11 -9.14
CA PHE A 404 4.27 -3.88 -9.60
C PHE A 404 4.46 -4.59 -10.95
N ILE A 405 5.42 -4.17 -11.77
CA ILE A 405 5.72 -4.85 -13.04
C ILE A 405 6.31 -6.24 -12.78
N ALA A 406 7.08 -6.38 -11.71
CA ALA A 406 7.88 -7.57 -11.45
C ALA A 406 7.43 -8.36 -10.20
N GLU A 407 6.52 -7.82 -9.39
CA GLU A 407 6.00 -8.48 -8.20
C GLU A 407 4.50 -8.22 -8.06
N ALA A 408 3.78 -9.22 -7.54
CA ALA A 408 2.34 -9.12 -7.29
C ALA A 408 2.06 -9.00 -5.80
N LYS A 409 1.25 -8.01 -5.42
CA LYS A 409 0.72 -7.87 -4.07
C LYS A 409 -0.74 -8.33 -3.98
N THR A 410 -1.01 -9.24 -3.06
CA THR A 410 -2.37 -9.69 -2.73
C THR A 410 -3.05 -8.79 -1.71
N ASN A 411 -2.31 -8.30 -0.72
CA ASN A 411 -2.77 -7.26 0.21
C ASN A 411 -2.33 -5.88 -0.31
N ILE A 412 -3.32 -5.01 -0.56
CA ILE A 412 -3.12 -3.65 -1.09
C ILE A 412 -3.04 -2.55 0.00
N GLY A 413 -2.93 -2.92 1.28
CA GLY A 413 -2.93 -1.99 2.41
C GLY A 413 -1.90 -0.87 2.29
N VAL A 414 -0.67 -1.19 1.87
CA VAL A 414 0.39 -0.19 1.66
C VAL A 414 0.05 0.74 0.50
N LEU A 415 -0.45 0.21 -0.63
CA LEU A 415 -0.86 1.04 -1.77
C LEU A 415 -1.92 2.06 -1.34
N VAL A 416 -2.95 1.58 -0.65
CA VAL A 416 -4.09 2.42 -0.26
C VAL A 416 -3.69 3.43 0.81
N LEU A 417 -2.79 3.07 1.73
CA LEU A 417 -2.22 4.03 2.67
C LEU A 417 -1.49 5.17 1.95
N LEU A 418 -0.61 4.86 0.99
CA LEU A 418 0.14 5.89 0.25
C LEU A 418 -0.78 6.78 -0.59
N LEU A 419 -1.74 6.18 -1.28
CA LEU A 419 -2.75 6.93 -2.04
C LEU A 419 -3.64 7.75 -1.09
N GLY A 420 -3.96 7.26 0.09
CA GLY A 420 -4.71 7.98 1.10
C GLY A 420 -3.93 9.17 1.68
N ILE A 421 -2.64 9.00 1.96
CA ILE A 421 -1.72 10.11 2.30
C ILE A 421 -1.71 11.16 1.19
N GLY A 422 -1.64 10.72 -0.08
CA GLY A 422 -1.75 11.62 -1.23
C GLY A 422 -3.08 12.37 -1.27
N TYR A 423 -4.19 11.67 -1.07
CA TYR A 423 -5.53 12.26 -1.05
C TYR A 423 -5.68 13.31 0.06
N TYR A 424 -5.15 13.03 1.25
CA TYR A 424 -5.22 13.92 2.41
C TYR A 424 -4.09 14.95 2.49
N THR A 425 -3.35 15.19 1.41
CA THR A 425 -2.21 16.13 1.42
C THR A 425 -2.62 17.51 1.96
N HIS A 426 -3.78 18.05 1.57
CA HIS A 426 -4.23 19.36 2.05
C HIS A 426 -4.42 19.40 3.57
N SER A 427 -5.09 18.38 4.13
CA SER A 427 -5.28 18.23 5.58
C SER A 427 -3.95 18.01 6.31
N ILE A 428 -3.04 17.23 5.73
CA ILE A 428 -1.70 16.99 6.28
C ILE A 428 -0.93 18.31 6.39
N ILE A 429 -0.88 19.11 5.32
CA ILE A 429 -0.20 20.41 5.31
C ILE A 429 -0.78 21.32 6.40
N SER A 430 -2.11 21.45 6.42
CA SER A 430 -2.83 22.32 7.34
C SER A 430 -2.61 21.93 8.79
N GLN A 431 -2.80 20.66 9.15
CA GLN A 431 -2.70 20.18 10.53
C GLN A 431 -1.25 20.10 11.02
N MET A 432 -0.28 19.90 10.10
CA MET A 432 1.13 19.82 10.45
C MET A 432 1.85 21.17 10.40
N ASN A 433 1.18 22.25 9.98
CA ASN A 433 1.74 23.59 9.77
C ASN A 433 2.97 23.58 8.83
N ILE A 434 2.85 22.89 7.69
CA ILE A 434 3.93 22.83 6.70
C ILE A 434 3.83 24.06 5.79
N GLU A 435 4.94 24.77 5.62
CA GLU A 435 5.02 25.95 4.74
C GLU A 435 4.78 25.54 3.27
N CYS A 436 3.80 26.17 2.63
CA CYS A 436 3.58 26.07 1.19
C CYS A 436 4.41 27.14 0.47
N GLU A 437 5.01 26.79 -0.67
CA GLU A 437 5.68 27.73 -1.57
C GLU A 437 4.74 28.24 -2.65
#